data_AF-A0A7T7ZUZ5-F1
#
_entry.id   AF-A0A7T7ZUZ5-F1
#
_cell.length_a   1.000
_cell.length_b   1.000
_cell.length_c   1.000
_cell.angle_alpha   90.00
_cell.angle_beta   90.00
_cell.angle_gamma   90.00
#
_symmetry.space_group_name_H-M   'P 1'
#
loop_
_entity.id
_entity.type
_entity.pdbx_description
1 polymer ?
#
loop_
_entity_poly.entity_id
_entity_poly.type
_entity_poly.pdbx_seq_one_letter_code
_entity_poly.pdbx_strand_id
1 'polypeptide(L)'
;MEDFIAYDTLGFALFNKCTAKCKHCCFSCSPESQQRLDINRVIQYIKESEEINEIKTIAFTGGEVFLEYPTLLKLVEISTEVGKNTSIATNGFWAVNE
;
A
#
# COMPACT_ATOMS: atom_id res chain seq x y z
N MET A 1 34.23 -2.91 -4.33
CA MET A 1 33.18 -1.89 -4.15
C MET A 1 31.89 -2.65 -4.31
N GLU A 2 31.34 -3.12 -3.19
CA GLU A 2 30.08 -3.86 -3.21
C GLU A 2 28.98 -2.88 -3.62
N ASP A 3 28.33 -3.15 -4.76
CA ASP A 3 27.13 -2.43 -5.16
C ASP A 3 26.05 -2.72 -4.11
N PHE A 4 25.91 -1.82 -3.14
CA PHE A 4 24.82 -1.87 -2.17
C PHE A 4 23.51 -1.74 -2.94
N ILE A 5 22.74 -2.82 -3.00
CA ILE A 5 21.36 -2.78 -3.50
C ILE A 5 20.56 -1.98 -2.46
N ALA A 6 20.30 -0.72 -2.78
CA ALA A 6 19.35 0.09 -2.02
C ALA A 6 17.93 -0.39 -2.33
N TYR A 7 17.11 -0.55 -1.28
CA TYR A 7 15.67 -0.74 -1.48
C TYR A 7 15.10 0.51 -2.14
N ASP A 8 14.27 0.32 -3.18
CA ASP A 8 13.68 1.42 -3.94
C ASP A 8 12.18 1.61 -3.69
N THR A 9 11.59 0.78 -2.85
CA THR A 9 10.14 0.71 -2.65
C THR A 9 9.81 0.68 -1.16
N LEU A 10 8.92 1.58 -0.74
CA LEU A 10 8.31 1.58 0.59
C LEU A 10 6.91 0.97 0.49
N GLY A 11 6.71 -0.20 1.11
CA GLY A 11 5.46 -0.94 1.05
C GLY A 11 4.61 -0.82 2.31
N PHE A 12 3.31 -0.58 2.14
CA PHE A 12 2.32 -0.51 3.21
C PHE A 12 1.22 -1.56 3.04
N ALA A 13 1.12 -2.48 3.99
CA ALA A 13 -0.09 -3.30 4.20
C ALA A 13 -1.05 -2.53 5.14
N LEU A 14 -1.95 -1.74 4.56
CA LEU A 14 -2.71 -0.71 5.29
C LEU A 14 -3.65 -1.29 6.36
N PHE A 15 -4.25 -2.44 6.09
CA PHE A 15 -5.19 -3.14 6.97
C PHE A 15 -5.36 -4.59 6.49
N ASN A 16 -5.95 -5.47 7.30
CA ASN A 16 -6.12 -6.89 6.96
C ASN A 16 -7.56 -7.28 6.56
N LYS A 17 -8.49 -6.31 6.51
CA LYS A 17 -9.85 -6.53 6.00
C LYS A 17 -9.83 -6.82 4.50
N CYS A 18 -10.41 -7.93 4.08
CA CYS A 18 -10.44 -8.37 2.67
C CYS A 18 -11.80 -8.93 2.29
N THR A 19 -12.19 -8.87 1.02
CA THR A 19 -13.39 -9.55 0.51
C THR A 19 -13.24 -11.08 0.44
N ALA A 20 -12.00 -11.59 0.53
CA ALA A 20 -11.68 -13.01 0.41
C ALA A 20 -10.90 -13.54 1.64
N LYS A 21 -10.87 -14.88 1.77
CA LYS A 21 -10.03 -15.63 2.74
C LYS A 21 -9.15 -16.62 2.00
N CYS A 22 -8.18 -16.13 1.23
CA CYS A 22 -7.35 -16.99 0.38
C CYS A 22 -6.49 -17.95 1.22
N LYS A 23 -6.44 -19.23 0.85
CA LYS A 23 -5.65 -20.26 1.57
C LYS A 23 -4.15 -19.95 1.65
N HIS A 24 -3.63 -19.20 0.68
CA HIS A 24 -2.22 -18.84 0.57
C HIS A 24 -1.93 -17.40 1.03
N CYS A 25 -2.86 -16.74 1.73
CA CYS A 25 -2.66 -15.36 2.18
C CYS A 25 -1.59 -15.31 3.30
N CYS A 26 -0.44 -14.71 3.01
CA CYS A 26 0.66 -14.57 3.98
C CYS A 26 0.29 -13.70 5.20
N PHE A 27 -0.69 -12.82 5.07
CA PHE A 27 -1.17 -11.92 6.13
C PHE A 27 -2.42 -12.43 6.85
N SER A 28 -2.95 -13.60 6.48
CA SER A 28 -4.22 -14.14 7.00
C SER A 28 -5.39 -13.13 6.93
N CYS A 29 -5.42 -12.32 5.86
CA CYS A 29 -6.47 -11.33 5.62
C CYS A 29 -7.84 -12.01 5.49
N SER A 30 -8.88 -11.31 5.96
CA SER A 30 -10.25 -11.84 6.02
C SER A 30 -11.31 -10.73 6.10
N PRO A 31 -12.58 -11.00 5.74
CA PRO A 31 -13.69 -10.06 5.89
C PRO A 31 -13.91 -9.54 7.31
N GLU A 32 -13.59 -10.35 8.33
CA GLU A 32 -13.84 -10.03 9.74
C GLU A 32 -12.69 -9.28 10.41
N SER A 33 -11.51 -9.25 9.78
CA SER A 33 -10.33 -8.60 10.36
C SER A 33 -10.56 -7.10 10.56
N GLN A 34 -10.13 -6.60 11.73
CA GLN A 34 -10.18 -5.17 12.11
C GLN A 34 -8.78 -4.56 12.25
N GLN A 35 -7.72 -5.33 11.99
CA GLN A 35 -6.34 -4.85 12.10
C GLN A 35 -6.05 -3.82 11.01
N ARG A 36 -5.45 -2.69 11.40
CA ARG A 36 -5.11 -1.58 10.52
C ARG A 36 -3.90 -0.81 11.05
N LEU A 37 -3.16 -0.20 10.12
CA LEU A 37 -2.16 0.81 10.43
C LEU A 37 -2.81 2.14 10.78
N ASP A 38 -2.08 2.98 11.51
CA ASP A 38 -2.41 4.39 11.66
C ASP A 38 -2.11 5.14 10.36
N ILE A 39 -3.16 5.65 9.72
CA ILE A 39 -3.05 6.37 8.45
C ILE A 39 -2.25 7.66 8.59
N ASN A 40 -2.27 8.34 9.74
CA ASN A 40 -1.46 9.54 9.94
C ASN A 40 0.03 9.20 9.91
N ARG A 41 0.40 8.03 10.47
CA ARG A 41 1.77 7.53 10.44
C ARG A 41 2.20 7.11 9.03
N VAL A 42 1.31 6.51 8.26
CA VAL A 42 1.56 6.20 6.83
C VAL A 42 1.82 7.49 6.05
N ILE A 43 0.98 8.51 6.21
CA ILE A 43 1.17 9.83 5.57
C ILE A 43 2.52 10.44 5.96
N GLN A 44 2.87 10.39 7.24
CA GLN A 44 4.17 10.87 7.72
C GLN A 44 5.32 10.16 7.01
N TYR A 45 5.29 8.84 6.90
CA TYR A 45 6.35 8.07 6.25
C TYR A 45 6.45 8.34 4.74
N ILE A 46 5.32 8.55 4.06
CA ILE A 46 5.33 8.95 2.64
C ILE A 46 6.03 10.31 2.50
N LYS A 47 5.72 11.27 3.36
CA LYS A 47 6.36 12.60 3.35
C LYS A 47 7.85 12.54 3.66
N GLU A 48 8.24 11.79 4.68
CA GLU A 48 9.65 11.59 5.04
C GLU A 48 10.44 10.90 3.91
N SER A 49 9.77 10.12 3.05
CA SER A 49 10.42 9.49 1.90
C SER A 49 10.84 10.47 0.80
N GLU A 50 10.31 11.70 0.78
CA GLU A 50 10.69 12.74 -0.18
C GLU A 50 12.21 12.97 -0.19
N GLU A 51 12.80 13.03 1.01
CA GLU A 51 14.24 13.24 1.22
C GLU A 51 15.11 11.99 0.94
N ILE A 52 14.49 10.85 0.64
CA ILE A 52 15.17 9.58 0.38
C ILE A 52 15.12 9.28 -1.12
N ASN A 53 16.18 9.66 -1.83
CA ASN A 53 16.27 9.56 -3.30
C ASN A 53 16.25 8.13 -3.84
N GLU A 54 16.70 7.16 -3.04
CA GLU A 54 16.72 5.74 -3.38
C GLU A 54 15.29 5.19 -3.47
N ILE A 55 14.38 5.67 -2.61
CA ILE A 55 12.97 5.26 -2.62
C ILE A 55 12.25 5.97 -3.76
N LYS A 56 11.81 5.21 -4.75
CA LYS A 56 11.16 5.67 -5.97
C LYS A 56 9.67 5.34 -6.00
N THR A 57 9.23 4.34 -5.22
CA THR A 57 7.87 3.81 -5.28
C THR A 57 7.27 3.67 -3.89
N ILE A 58 6.02 4.09 -3.75
CA ILE A 58 5.15 3.74 -2.63
C ILE A 58 4.20 2.62 -3.08
N ALA A 59 4.27 1.47 -2.43
CA ALA A 59 3.42 0.32 -2.75
C ALA A 59 2.32 0.17 -1.69
N PHE A 60 1.06 0.11 -2.12
CA PHE A 60 -0.10 -0.08 -1.26
C PHE A 60 -0.70 -1.47 -1.44
N THR A 61 -0.94 -2.13 -0.31
CA THR A 61 -1.68 -3.38 -0.20
C THR A 61 -2.45 -3.39 1.14
N GLY A 62 -2.94 -4.55 1.53
CA GLY A 62 -3.60 -4.82 2.80
C GLY A 62 -4.25 -6.19 2.74
N GLY A 63 -5.51 -6.25 3.14
CA GLY A 63 -6.46 -7.21 2.61
C GLY A 63 -6.84 -6.77 1.20
N GLU A 64 -8.03 -6.20 1.05
CA GLU A 64 -8.43 -5.61 -0.22
C GLU A 64 -8.42 -4.09 -0.11
N VAL A 65 -7.39 -3.47 -0.69
CA VAL A 65 -7.09 -2.04 -0.52
C VAL A 65 -8.17 -1.13 -1.10
N PHE A 66 -8.90 -1.55 -2.14
CA PHE A 66 -9.99 -0.77 -2.72
C PHE A 66 -11.25 -0.73 -1.83
N LEU A 67 -11.32 -1.49 -0.73
CA LEU A 67 -12.39 -1.35 0.26
C LEU A 67 -12.38 0.01 0.97
N GLU A 68 -11.22 0.68 1.05
CA GLU A 68 -11.08 2.04 1.60
C GLU A 68 -10.63 3.03 0.51
N TYR A 69 -11.31 3.02 -0.64
CA TYR A 69 -10.95 3.82 -1.81
C TYR A 69 -10.63 5.31 -1.53
N PRO A 70 -11.40 6.07 -0.71
CA PRO A 70 -11.06 7.47 -0.43
C PRO A 70 -9.72 7.63 0.30
N THR A 71 -9.41 6.72 1.23
CA THR A 71 -8.12 6.71 1.94
C THR A 71 -6.99 6.38 0.96
N LEU A 72 -7.18 5.33 0.14
CA LEU A 72 -6.20 4.95 -0.88
C LEU A 72 -5.91 6.10 -1.83
N LEU A 73 -6.94 6.74 -2.38
CA LEU A 73 -6.81 7.86 -3.31
C LEU A 73 -5.97 9.00 -2.70
N LYS A 74 -6.28 9.39 -1.45
CA LYS A 74 -5.51 10.41 -0.72
C LYS A 74 -4.03 10.01 -0.57
N LEU A 75 -3.73 8.75 -0.30
CA LEU A 75 -2.35 8.28 -0.17
C LEU A 75 -1.62 8.28 -1.53
N VAL A 76 -2.30 7.97 -2.62
CA VAL A 76 -1.76 8.08 -3.99
C VAL A 76 -1.47 9.53 -4.35
N GLU A 77 -2.39 10.45 -4.03
CA GLU A 77 -2.21 11.89 -4.23
C GLU A 77 -0.95 12.38 -3.51
N ILE A 78 -0.82 12.09 -2.21
CA ILE A 78 0.35 12.49 -1.41
C ILE A 78 1.63 11.85 -1.96
N SER A 79 1.60 10.58 -2.37
CA SER A 79 2.75 9.91 -2.97
C SER A 79 3.20 10.59 -4.27
N THR A 80 2.24 11.07 -5.06
CA THR A 80 2.50 11.84 -6.29
C THR A 80 3.07 13.22 -5.98
N GLU A 81 2.54 13.91 -4.96
CA GLU A 81 3.01 15.22 -4.51
C GLU A 81 4.50 15.19 -4.09
N VAL A 82 4.95 14.12 -3.44
CA VAL A 82 6.35 13.94 -3.02
C VAL A 82 7.24 13.28 -4.09
N GLY A 83 6.77 13.26 -5.34
CA GLY A 83 7.54 12.81 -6.50
C GLY A 83 7.77 11.29 -6.57
N LYS A 84 6.95 10.47 -5.91
CA LYS A 84 7.07 9.01 -5.92
C LYS A 84 6.07 8.36 -6.88
N ASN A 85 6.47 7.23 -7.46
CA ASN A 85 5.55 6.36 -8.18
C ASN A 85 4.64 5.61 -7.19
N THR A 86 3.48 5.15 -7.66
CA THR A 86 2.58 4.33 -6.85
C THR A 86 2.39 2.95 -7.47
N SER A 87 2.44 1.90 -6.64
CA SER A 87 2.07 0.53 -6.98
C SER A 87 0.92 0.06 -6.10
N ILE A 88 -0.03 -0.69 -6.66
CA ILE A 88 -1.22 -1.16 -5.94
C ILE A 88 -1.39 -2.66 -6.17
N ALA A 89 -1.49 -3.43 -5.09
CA ALA A 89 -1.86 -4.84 -5.14
C ALA A 89 -3.33 -5.02 -4.67
N THR A 90 -4.17 -5.57 -5.56
CA THR A 90 -5.61 -5.78 -5.35
C THR A 90 -6.03 -7.17 -5.84
N ASN A 91 -7.08 -7.74 -5.24
CA ASN A 91 -7.75 -8.94 -5.70
C ASN A 91 -8.78 -8.68 -6.80
N GLY A 92 -9.01 -7.40 -7.15
CA GLY A 92 -9.87 -7.02 -8.27
C GLY A 92 -11.37 -7.21 -8.04
N PHE A 93 -11.85 -7.30 -6.79
CA PHE A 93 -13.28 -7.57 -6.50
C PHE A 93 -14.27 -6.58 -7.16
N TRP A 94 -13.82 -5.37 -7.46
CA TRP A 94 -14.62 -4.31 -8.07
C TRP A 94 -14.69 -4.41 -9.59
N ALA A 95 -13.79 -5.19 -10.20
CA ALA A 95 -13.74 -5.35 -11.64
C ALA A 95 -14.99 -6.10 -12.13
N VAL A 96 -15.62 -5.55 -13.16
CA VAL A 96 -16.73 -6.18 -13.88
C VAL A 96 -16.23 -6.56 -15.28
N ASN A 97 -16.89 -7.53 -15.91
CA ASN A 97 -16.65 -7.81 -17.33
C ASN A 97 -17.18 -6.66 -18.21
N GLU A 98 -16.67 -6.59 -19.44
CA GLU A 98 -17.22 -5.75 -20.51
C GLU A 98 -18.57 -6.27 -21.01
#